data_AF-A0A5D2B2E5-F1
#
_entry.id   AF-A0A5D2B2E5-F1
#
_cell.length_a   1.000
_cell.length_b   1.000
_cell.length_c   1.000
_cell.angle_alpha   90.00
_cell.angle_beta   90.00
_cell.angle_gamma   90.00
#
_symmetry.space_group_name_H-M   'P 1'
#
loop_
_entity.id
_entity.type
_entity.pdbx_description
1 polymer ?
#
loop_
_entity_poly.entity_id
_entity_poly.type
_entity_poly.pdbx_seq_one_letter_code
_entity_poly.pdbx_strand_id
1 'polypeptide(L)'
;MKLKNFLSLPIFSVFFVMGFVYYITVFILIEDWVGLQTSAGSLNSMIFTTLVCLCVLSFLVGVLTDPGRVPSSYIPDVEDTSFASDQEPKKNVLQSKYCDKCAAYKPPRTHHCRVCKRCILRMDHHCLWINNCVGYWNYKAFFNLILYATIGSIHSSVIVISCFRQKDWNYSGTTPLKIFYLACGLMMLALSVTLGTLLGWHIYLITHNMTTIEYYEGIRAAWLAKKSGLSYRHPFDISVYKNITLVLGPNTLRWFCPTSMSHLKDGVSFPTLRDSS
;
A
#
# COMPACT_ATOMS: atom_id res chain seq x y z
N MET A 1 7.83 17.34 5.80
CA MET A 1 6.61 17.67 5.04
C MET A 1 6.16 19.09 5.39
N LYS A 2 5.63 19.90 4.46
CA LYS A 2 5.06 21.21 4.83
C LYS A 2 3.76 20.94 5.63
N LEU A 3 3.58 21.56 6.80
CA LEU A 3 2.39 21.39 7.68
C LEU A 3 1.05 21.50 6.92
N LYS A 4 1.02 22.33 5.87
CA LYS A 4 -0.13 22.51 4.96
C LYS A 4 -0.59 21.22 4.25
N ASN A 5 0.30 20.26 4.02
CA ASN A 5 -0.06 18.99 3.37
C ASN A 5 -0.69 17.99 4.35
N PHE A 6 -0.45 18.13 5.65
CA PHE A 6 -1.06 17.29 6.68
C PHE A 6 -2.52 17.68 6.95
N LEU A 7 -2.81 18.98 6.90
CA LEU A 7 -4.14 19.54 7.13
C LEU A 7 -4.99 19.53 5.84
N SER A 8 -4.93 18.46 5.06
CA SER A 8 -5.65 18.34 3.79
C SER A 8 -6.99 17.62 3.98
N LEU A 9 -7.98 17.96 3.15
CA LEU A 9 -9.29 17.33 3.16
C LEU A 9 -9.20 15.79 3.08
N PRO A 10 -8.37 15.16 2.22
CA PRO A 10 -8.26 13.70 2.19
C PRO A 10 -7.82 13.08 3.51
N ILE A 11 -6.85 13.70 4.21
CA ILE A 11 -6.36 13.18 5.49
C ILE A 11 -7.47 13.25 6.56
N PHE A 12 -8.18 14.38 6.63
CA PHE A 12 -9.33 14.50 7.53
C PHE A 12 -10.43 13.50 7.20
N SER A 13 -10.73 13.26 5.92
CA SER A 13 -11.71 12.25 5.50
C SER A 13 -11.31 10.85 5.95
N VAL A 14 -10.02 10.48 5.87
CA VAL A 14 -9.55 9.17 6.35
C VAL A 14 -9.72 9.04 7.86
N PHE A 15 -9.32 10.05 8.64
CA PHE A 15 -9.53 10.03 10.09
C PHE A 15 -11.01 9.98 10.48
N PHE A 16 -11.87 10.71 9.75
CA PHE A 16 -13.31 10.66 9.94
C PHE A 16 -13.86 9.25 9.68
N VAL A 17 -13.49 8.61 8.57
CA VAL A 17 -13.92 7.24 8.27
C VAL A 17 -13.40 6.25 9.32
N MET A 18 -12.13 6.35 9.73
CA MET A 18 -11.57 5.51 10.79
C MET A 18 -12.31 5.68 12.12
N GLY A 19 -12.59 6.92 12.52
CA GLY A 19 -13.32 7.23 13.75
C GLY A 19 -14.79 6.78 13.70
N PHE A 20 -15.45 6.96 12.55
CA PHE A 20 -16.82 6.50 12.34
C PHE A 20 -16.92 4.98 12.43
N VAL A 21 -16.06 4.27 11.70
CA VAL A 21 -15.99 2.80 11.74
C VAL A 21 -15.64 2.32 13.14
N TYR A 22 -14.71 3.00 13.83
CA TYR A 22 -14.37 2.70 15.22
C TYR A 22 -15.58 2.78 16.14
N TYR A 23 -16.27 3.92 16.10
CA TYR A 23 -17.42 4.18 16.95
C TYR A 23 -18.55 3.16 16.72
N ILE A 24 -18.89 2.92 15.45
CA ILE A 24 -19.94 1.97 15.08
C ILE A 24 -19.58 0.56 15.53
N THR A 25 -18.37 0.08 15.25
CA THR A 25 -17.99 -1.30 15.59
C THR A 25 -17.93 -1.51 17.10
N VAL A 26 -17.33 -0.60 17.87
CA VAL A 26 -17.14 -0.78 19.32
C VAL A 26 -18.41 -0.49 20.11
N PHE A 27 -18.97 0.71 19.96
CA PHE A 27 -20.02 1.19 20.86
C PHE A 27 -21.43 0.83 20.41
N ILE A 28 -21.61 0.43 19.15
CA ILE A 28 -22.92 0.00 18.64
C ILE A 28 -22.93 -1.50 18.40
N LEU A 29 -22.06 -2.02 17.54
CA LEU A 29 -22.15 -3.41 17.08
C LEU A 29 -21.70 -4.42 18.14
N ILE A 30 -20.53 -4.22 18.76
CA ILE A 30 -20.04 -5.14 19.81
C ILE A 30 -20.95 -5.09 21.04
N GLU A 31 -21.39 -3.89 21.45
CA GLU A 31 -22.35 -3.72 22.55
C GLU A 31 -23.66 -4.47 22.27
N ASP A 32 -24.26 -4.29 21.09
CA ASP A 32 -25.53 -4.95 20.73
C ASP A 32 -25.39 -6.46 20.50
N TRP A 33 -24.21 -6.96 20.11
CA TRP A 33 -23.98 -8.38 19.87
C TRP A 33 -23.73 -9.19 21.15
N VAL A 34 -22.71 -8.78 21.91
CA VAL A 34 -22.19 -9.54 23.05
C VAL A 34 -22.08 -8.71 24.32
N GLY A 35 -22.32 -7.40 24.28
CA GLY A 35 -22.17 -6.48 25.40
C GLY A 35 -20.71 -6.21 25.76
N LEU A 36 -20.31 -4.94 25.90
CA LEU A 36 -18.93 -4.54 26.19
C LEU A 36 -18.45 -5.00 27.57
N GLN A 37 -19.36 -5.19 28.52
CA GLN A 37 -19.04 -5.67 29.87
C GLN A 37 -18.77 -7.18 29.93
N THR A 38 -19.04 -7.93 28.87
CA THR A 38 -18.71 -9.36 28.81
C THR A 38 -17.25 -9.56 28.42
N SER A 39 -16.67 -10.71 28.79
CA SER A 39 -15.31 -11.08 28.37
C SER A 39 -15.16 -11.10 26.85
N ALA A 40 -16.19 -11.58 26.13
CA ALA A 40 -16.21 -11.62 24.67
C ALA A 40 -16.26 -10.22 24.05
N GLY A 41 -17.11 -9.33 24.56
CA GLY A 41 -17.20 -7.95 24.07
C GLY A 41 -15.93 -7.14 24.32
N SER A 42 -15.41 -7.22 25.55
CA SER A 42 -14.14 -6.59 25.91
C SER A 42 -12.98 -7.09 25.04
N LEU A 43 -12.86 -8.41 24.82
CA LEU A 43 -11.83 -8.98 23.95
C LEU A 43 -11.95 -8.49 22.50
N ASN A 44 -13.16 -8.48 21.92
CA ASN A 44 -13.37 -7.97 20.56
C ASN A 44 -13.03 -6.47 20.46
N SER A 45 -13.40 -5.69 21.47
CA SER A 45 -13.08 -4.26 21.54
C SER A 45 -11.56 -4.02 21.63
N MET A 46 -10.85 -4.79 22.45
CA MET A 46 -9.39 -4.72 22.56
C MET A 46 -8.69 -5.09 21.24
N ILE A 47 -9.11 -6.17 20.59
CA ILE A 47 -8.57 -6.60 19.30
C ILE A 47 -8.78 -5.50 18.26
N PHE A 48 -10.01 -5.00 18.15
CA PHE A 48 -10.36 -4.01 17.15
C PHE A 48 -9.68 -2.66 17.39
N THR A 49 -9.60 -2.22 18.65
CA THR A 49 -8.84 -1.02 19.04
C THR A 49 -7.36 -1.15 18.69
N THR A 50 -6.76 -2.33 18.92
CA THR A 50 -5.37 -2.60 18.54
C THR A 50 -5.17 -2.50 17.03
N LEU A 51 -6.06 -3.08 16.23
CA LEU A 51 -6.02 -2.98 14.77
C LEU A 51 -6.11 -1.53 14.30
N VAL A 52 -7.02 -0.74 14.87
CA VAL A 52 -7.18 0.68 14.54
C VAL A 52 -5.95 1.49 14.93
N CYS A 53 -5.36 1.24 16.11
CA CYS A 53 -4.10 1.88 16.51
C CYS A 53 -2.94 1.57 15.55
N LEU A 54 -2.80 0.31 15.12
CA LEU A 54 -1.80 -0.10 14.13
C LEU A 54 -2.06 0.51 12.74
N CYS A 55 -3.32 0.63 12.37
CA CYS A 55 -3.77 1.30 11.14
C CYS A 55 -3.42 2.79 11.16
N VAL A 56 -3.75 3.50 12.25
CA VAL A 56 -3.41 4.92 12.46
C VAL A 56 -1.89 5.12 12.48
N LEU A 57 -1.13 4.27 13.17
CA LEU A 57 0.33 4.35 13.17
C LEU A 57 0.89 4.18 11.75
N SER A 58 0.41 3.18 11.00
CA SER A 58 0.85 2.94 9.62
C SER A 58 0.46 4.09 8.69
N PHE A 59 -0.73 4.67 8.87
CA PHE A 59 -1.19 5.85 8.14
C PHE A 59 -0.29 7.06 8.41
N LEU A 60 -0.03 7.36 9.69
CA LEU A 60 0.84 8.47 10.09
C LEU A 60 2.26 8.30 9.54
N VAL A 61 2.83 7.09 9.60
CA VAL A 61 4.15 6.82 8.99
C VAL A 61 4.10 7.03 7.48
N GLY A 62 3.06 6.55 6.79
CA GLY A 62 2.89 6.74 5.34
C GLY A 62 2.78 8.20 4.91
N VAL A 63 2.03 9.00 5.69
CA VAL A 63 1.84 10.44 5.47
C VAL A 63 3.13 11.21 5.75
N LEU A 64 3.79 10.96 6.89
CA LEU A 64 4.88 11.79 7.39
C LEU A 64 6.25 11.44 6.78
N THR A 65 6.43 10.20 6.34
CA THR A 65 7.71 9.74 5.76
C THR A 65 7.90 10.30 4.34
N ASP A 66 9.09 10.84 4.06
CA ASP A 66 9.44 11.20 2.69
C ASP A 66 9.54 9.91 1.84
N PRO A 67 8.78 9.76 0.75
CA PRO A 67 8.73 8.52 -0.03
C PRO A 67 10.03 8.17 -0.75
N GLY A 68 10.98 9.11 -0.82
CA GLY A 68 12.30 8.93 -1.40
C GLY A 68 12.67 10.03 -2.36
N ARG A 69 13.85 10.59 -2.16
CA ARG A 69 14.45 11.64 -3.01
C ARG A 69 15.60 11.06 -3.78
N VAL A 70 15.71 11.46 -5.04
CA VAL A 70 16.92 11.22 -5.82
C VAL A 70 18.05 12.06 -5.23
N PRO A 71 19.20 11.46 -4.87
CA PRO A 71 20.38 12.21 -4.45
C PRO A 71 20.86 13.14 -5.57
N SER A 72 21.23 14.39 -5.24
CA SER A 72 21.74 15.34 -6.24
C SER A 72 23.09 14.90 -6.85
N SER A 73 23.84 14.06 -6.13
CA SER A 73 25.09 13.46 -6.58
C SER A 73 24.90 12.21 -7.46
N TYR A 74 23.65 11.79 -7.72
CA TYR A 74 23.40 10.60 -8.51
C TYR A 74 23.84 10.82 -9.97
N ILE A 75 24.77 10.00 -10.41
CA ILE A 75 25.24 9.91 -11.79
C ILE A 75 25.04 8.45 -12.21
N PRO A 76 24.42 8.18 -13.37
CA PRO A 76 24.22 6.82 -13.84
C PRO A 76 25.58 6.18 -14.16
N ASP A 77 25.77 4.94 -13.74
CA ASP A 77 26.91 4.15 -14.21
C ASP A 77 26.74 3.84 -15.70
N VAL A 78 27.79 4.11 -16.48
CA VAL A 78 27.81 3.92 -17.92
C VAL A 78 27.86 2.42 -18.26
N GLU A 79 28.42 1.59 -17.37
CA GLU A 79 28.55 0.13 -17.56
C GLU A 79 27.23 -0.62 -17.30
N ASP A 80 26.37 -0.10 -16.42
CA ASP A 80 25.01 -0.62 -16.11
C ASP A 80 23.99 -0.42 -17.24
N THR A 81 24.39 0.12 -18.40
CA THR A 81 23.52 0.23 -19.59
C THR A 81 23.29 -1.10 -20.32
N SER A 82 23.82 -2.22 -19.79
CA SER A 82 23.64 -3.58 -20.32
C SER A 82 22.20 -4.15 -20.23
N PHE A 83 21.24 -3.38 -19.73
CA PHE A 83 19.79 -3.62 -19.91
C PHE A 83 19.29 -3.23 -21.31
N ALA A 84 20.09 -2.50 -22.09
CA ALA A 84 19.83 -2.33 -23.51
C ALA A 84 19.92 -3.71 -24.17
N SER A 85 18.83 -4.14 -24.79
CA SER A 85 18.92 -5.08 -25.92
C SER A 85 20.04 -4.59 -26.85
N ASP A 86 20.83 -5.49 -27.45
CA ASP A 86 21.85 -5.15 -28.46
C ASP A 86 21.30 -4.30 -29.63
N GLN A 87 19.97 -4.12 -29.71
CA GLN A 87 19.25 -3.33 -30.69
C GLN A 87 19.02 -1.85 -30.28
N GLU A 88 19.14 -1.46 -29.01
CA GLU A 88 18.95 -0.05 -28.58
C GLU A 88 20.31 0.65 -28.37
N PRO A 89 20.63 1.72 -29.11
CA PRO A 89 21.89 2.43 -28.93
C PRO A 89 21.96 3.00 -27.51
N LYS A 90 23.08 2.78 -26.81
CA LYS A 90 23.33 3.18 -25.40
C LYS A 90 22.89 4.63 -25.07
N LYS A 91 22.98 5.53 -26.06
CA LYS A 91 22.54 6.93 -25.98
C LYS A 91 21.04 7.09 -25.73
N ASN A 92 20.19 6.27 -26.35
CA ASN A 92 18.73 6.32 -26.20
C ASN A 92 18.28 5.84 -24.81
N VAL A 93 18.97 4.84 -24.26
CA VAL A 93 18.72 4.32 -22.91
C VAL A 93 19.09 5.34 -21.83
N LEU A 94 20.24 6.01 -21.97
CA LEU A 94 20.65 7.11 -21.10
C LEU A 94 19.69 8.29 -21.16
N GLN A 95 19.19 8.63 -22.35
CA GLN A 95 18.23 9.71 -22.54
C GLN A 95 16.86 9.39 -21.92
N SER A 96 16.40 8.13 -21.99
CA SER A 96 15.18 7.66 -21.31
C SER A 96 15.25 7.77 -19.78
N LYS A 97 16.46 7.60 -19.22
CA LYS A 97 16.72 7.73 -17.77
C LYS A 97 16.87 9.17 -17.29
N TYR A 98 16.85 10.18 -18.16
CA TYR A 98 16.88 11.59 -17.74
C TYR A 98 15.48 12.12 -17.41
N CYS A 99 15.38 13.05 -16.46
CA CYS A 99 14.15 13.78 -16.16
C CYS A 99 14.32 15.26 -16.48
N ASP A 100 13.73 15.71 -17.60
CA ASP A 100 13.82 17.12 -18.01
C ASP A 100 13.26 18.09 -16.96
N LYS A 101 12.15 17.70 -16.31
CA LYS A 101 11.49 18.52 -15.28
C LYS A 101 12.32 18.71 -14.02
N CYS A 102 13.15 17.73 -13.68
CA CYS A 102 14.02 17.79 -12.50
C CYS A 102 15.46 18.15 -12.87
N ALA A 103 15.78 18.26 -14.17
CA ALA A 103 17.13 18.39 -14.69
C ALA A 103 18.14 17.38 -14.08
N ALA A 104 17.71 16.13 -13.88
CA ALA A 104 18.50 15.12 -13.19
C ALA A 104 18.28 13.71 -13.78
N TYR A 105 19.30 12.86 -13.68
CA TYR A 105 19.19 11.44 -14.01
C TYR A 105 18.35 10.70 -12.96
N LYS A 106 17.55 9.74 -13.42
CA LYS A 106 16.70 8.88 -12.60
C LYS A 106 17.47 7.60 -12.28
N PRO A 107 17.65 7.26 -10.99
CA PRO A 107 18.00 5.91 -10.60
C PRO A 107 17.00 4.88 -11.15
N PRO A 108 17.37 3.59 -11.22
CA PRO A 108 16.43 2.53 -11.55
C PRO A 108 15.14 2.64 -10.72
N ARG A 109 14.00 2.28 -11.33
CA ARG A 109 12.67 2.25 -10.68
C ARG A 109 12.16 3.64 -10.24
N THR A 110 12.81 4.73 -10.65
CA THR A 110 12.44 6.10 -10.25
C THR A 110 11.55 6.76 -11.29
N HIS A 111 10.45 7.35 -10.85
CA HIS A 111 9.52 8.07 -11.74
C HIS A 111 9.23 9.48 -11.22
N HIS A 112 8.95 10.40 -12.15
CA HIS A 112 8.57 11.77 -11.81
C HIS A 112 7.07 11.84 -11.48
N CYS A 113 6.75 12.18 -10.24
CA CYS A 113 5.36 12.43 -9.86
C CYS A 113 4.99 13.89 -10.16
N ARG A 114 3.95 14.08 -10.98
CA ARG A 114 3.43 15.41 -11.35
C ARG A 114 2.84 16.17 -10.16
N VAL A 115 2.25 15.46 -9.19
CA VAL A 115 1.65 16.05 -7.98
C VAL A 115 2.73 16.42 -6.96
N CYS A 116 3.64 15.49 -6.66
CA CYS A 116 4.79 15.75 -5.78
C CYS A 116 5.84 16.69 -6.42
N LYS A 117 5.75 16.95 -7.75
CA LYS A 117 6.65 17.79 -8.58
C LYS A 117 8.13 17.44 -8.45
N ARG A 118 8.43 16.14 -8.31
CA ARG A 118 9.79 15.63 -8.17
C ARG A 118 9.86 14.15 -8.54
N CYS A 119 11.07 13.66 -8.76
CA CYS A 119 11.35 12.24 -8.88
C CYS A 119 11.26 11.54 -7.52
N ILE A 120 10.62 10.36 -7.51
CA ILE A 120 10.42 9.52 -6.34
C ILE A 120 11.13 8.19 -6.57
N LEU A 121 12.01 7.80 -5.65
CA LEU A 121 12.71 6.50 -5.70
C LEU A 121 11.70 5.36 -5.57
N ARG A 122 11.86 4.30 -6.38
CA ARG A 122 10.96 3.14 -6.44
C ARG A 122 9.48 3.55 -6.36
N MET A 123 9.08 4.47 -7.23
CA MET A 123 7.75 5.06 -7.20
C MET A 123 6.70 3.99 -7.52
N ASP A 124 5.69 3.86 -6.66
CA ASP A 124 4.52 3.03 -6.95
C ASP A 124 3.38 3.86 -7.53
N HIS A 125 2.86 4.81 -6.74
CA HIS A 125 1.83 5.73 -7.19
C HIS A 125 1.79 6.98 -6.32
N HIS A 126 1.01 7.97 -6.73
CA HIS A 126 0.62 9.06 -5.85
C HIS A 126 -0.72 8.72 -5.20
N CYS A 127 -0.74 8.60 -3.88
CA CYS A 127 -1.92 8.19 -3.14
C CYS A 127 -2.63 9.42 -2.55
N LEU A 128 -3.86 9.65 -3.01
CA LEU A 128 -4.69 10.77 -2.57
C LEU A 128 -5.05 10.65 -1.07
N TRP A 129 -5.28 9.43 -0.58
CA TRP A 129 -5.74 9.17 0.79
C TRP A 129 -4.69 9.51 1.85
N ILE A 130 -3.41 9.25 1.59
CA ILE A 130 -2.31 9.68 2.47
C ILE A 130 -1.74 11.04 2.07
N ASN A 131 -2.27 11.67 1.01
CA ASN A 131 -1.78 12.90 0.41
C ASN A 131 -0.26 12.94 0.20
N ASN A 132 0.30 11.80 -0.23
CA ASN A 132 1.73 11.60 -0.41
C ASN A 132 1.98 10.58 -1.52
N CYS A 133 3.18 10.62 -2.09
CA CYS A 133 3.62 9.55 -2.98
C CYS A 133 3.89 8.28 -2.15
N VAL A 134 3.61 7.11 -2.70
CA VAL A 134 4.07 5.81 -2.18
C VAL A 134 5.32 5.44 -2.97
N GLY A 135 6.44 5.32 -2.27
CA GLY A 135 7.76 5.07 -2.85
C GLY A 135 8.65 4.23 -1.94
N TYR A 136 9.95 4.20 -2.23
CA TYR A 136 10.93 3.33 -1.55
C TYR A 136 10.84 3.34 -0.02
N TRP A 137 10.77 4.52 0.61
CA TRP A 137 10.88 4.66 2.06
C TRP A 137 9.58 4.55 2.84
N ASN A 138 8.42 4.58 2.19
CA ASN A 138 7.12 4.48 2.86
C ASN A 138 6.21 3.36 2.33
N TYR A 139 6.67 2.58 1.34
CA TYR A 139 5.89 1.46 0.78
C TYR A 139 5.45 0.46 1.86
N LYS A 140 6.35 0.09 2.79
CA LYS A 140 6.03 -0.85 3.87
C LYS A 140 4.92 -0.33 4.79
N ALA A 141 4.96 0.96 5.15
CA ALA A 141 3.91 1.58 5.95
C ALA A 141 2.57 1.59 5.21
N PHE A 142 2.58 1.87 3.91
CA PHE A 142 1.39 1.79 3.07
C PHE A 142 0.83 0.36 2.97
N PHE A 143 1.69 -0.64 2.82
CA PHE A 143 1.27 -2.05 2.82
C PHE A 143 0.62 -2.45 4.15
N ASN A 144 1.25 -2.09 5.28
CA ASN A 144 0.71 -2.36 6.62
C ASN A 144 -0.60 -1.61 6.87
N LEU A 145 -0.73 -0.38 6.40
CA LEU A 145 -1.98 0.39 6.44
C LEU A 145 -3.12 -0.39 5.77
N ILE A 146 -2.93 -0.85 4.54
CA ILE A 146 -3.97 -1.61 3.83
C ILE A 146 -4.24 -2.94 4.54
N LEU A 147 -3.19 -3.64 5.00
CA LEU A 147 -3.33 -4.91 5.72
C LEU A 147 -4.23 -4.76 6.96
N TYR A 148 -3.92 -3.80 7.84
CA TYR A 148 -4.70 -3.59 9.06
C TYR A 148 -6.09 -3.05 8.79
N ALA A 149 -6.24 -2.18 7.79
CA ALA A 149 -7.56 -1.69 7.37
C ALA A 149 -8.45 -2.82 6.84
N THR A 150 -7.90 -3.75 6.04
CA THR A 150 -8.62 -4.92 5.53
C THR A 150 -9.01 -5.87 6.67
N ILE A 151 -8.10 -6.18 7.59
CA ILE A 151 -8.41 -7.06 8.73
C ILE A 151 -9.49 -6.41 9.61
N GLY A 152 -9.37 -5.11 9.89
CA GLY A 152 -10.36 -4.37 10.68
C GLY A 152 -11.73 -4.29 10.00
N SER A 153 -11.78 -4.05 8.68
CA SER A 153 -13.05 -4.00 7.95
C SER A 153 -13.72 -5.37 7.92
N ILE A 154 -12.96 -6.46 7.72
CA ILE A 154 -13.49 -7.84 7.76
C ILE A 154 -14.01 -8.16 9.15
N HIS A 155 -13.27 -7.81 10.21
CA HIS A 155 -13.73 -7.98 11.59
C HIS A 155 -15.06 -7.26 11.81
N SER A 156 -15.17 -5.98 11.44
CA SER A 156 -16.41 -5.20 11.54
C SER A 156 -17.56 -5.82 10.72
N SER A 157 -17.28 -6.33 9.52
CA SER A 157 -18.25 -7.05 8.67
C SER A 157 -18.75 -8.33 9.34
N VAL A 158 -17.91 -9.09 10.04
CA VAL A 158 -18.31 -10.29 10.78
C VAL A 158 -19.20 -9.91 11.97
N ILE A 159 -18.85 -8.85 12.71
CA ILE A 159 -19.67 -8.39 13.85
C ILE A 159 -21.06 -7.96 13.36
N VAL A 160 -21.16 -7.08 12.36
CA VAL A 160 -22.47 -6.59 11.88
C VAL A 160 -23.36 -7.71 11.33
N ILE A 161 -22.79 -8.70 10.64
CA ILE A 161 -23.53 -9.90 10.19
C ILE A 161 -24.03 -10.69 11.39
N SER A 162 -23.20 -10.85 12.42
CA SER A 162 -23.57 -11.57 13.65
C SER A 162 -24.68 -10.84 14.42
N CYS A 163 -24.59 -9.52 14.59
CA CYS A 163 -25.67 -8.70 15.16
C CYS A 163 -26.98 -8.89 14.38
N PHE A 164 -26.90 -8.82 13.05
CA PHE A 164 -28.07 -8.90 12.18
C PHE A 164 -28.77 -10.26 12.27
N ARG A 165 -28.01 -11.34 12.49
CA ARG A 165 -28.55 -12.70 12.64
C ARG A 165 -29.22 -12.96 13.99
N GLN A 166 -28.77 -12.29 15.05
CA GLN A 166 -29.28 -12.49 16.41
C GLN A 166 -30.56 -11.69 16.68
N LYS A 167 -30.70 -10.53 16.05
CA LYS A 167 -31.79 -9.58 16.32
C LYS A 167 -33.08 -10.02 15.63
N ASP A 168 -34.20 -9.99 16.36
CA ASP A 168 -35.52 -10.17 15.77
C ASP A 168 -36.00 -8.86 15.14
N TRP A 169 -36.09 -8.87 13.81
CA TRP A 169 -36.46 -7.71 13.00
C TRP A 169 -37.96 -7.60 12.71
N ASN A 170 -38.78 -8.50 13.25
CA ASN A 170 -40.23 -8.54 12.99
C ASN A 170 -41.04 -7.66 13.94
N TYR A 171 -40.40 -6.98 14.89
CA TYR A 171 -41.06 -6.08 15.83
C TYR A 171 -41.39 -4.71 15.21
N SER A 172 -42.65 -4.29 15.37
CA SER A 172 -43.18 -2.99 14.97
C SER A 172 -42.34 -1.83 15.55
N GLY A 173 -41.78 -0.98 14.69
CA GLY A 173 -40.98 0.19 15.08
C GLY A 173 -39.46 0.08 14.86
N THR A 174 -38.94 -1.10 14.48
CA THR A 174 -37.49 -1.30 14.26
C THR A 174 -36.99 -0.91 12.85
N THR A 175 -37.87 -0.45 11.96
CA THR A 175 -37.52 -0.16 10.55
C THR A 175 -36.35 0.82 10.37
N PRO A 176 -36.28 1.97 11.07
CA PRO A 176 -35.13 2.87 10.94
C PRO A 176 -33.81 2.22 11.40
N LEU A 177 -33.87 1.45 12.48
CA LEU A 177 -32.71 0.73 13.02
C LEU A 177 -32.26 -0.38 12.06
N LYS A 178 -33.20 -1.11 11.46
CA LYS A 178 -32.92 -2.11 10.43
C LYS A 178 -32.22 -1.51 9.21
N ILE A 179 -32.71 -0.37 8.72
CA ILE A 179 -32.10 0.35 7.60
C ILE A 179 -30.68 0.80 7.97
N PHE A 180 -30.48 1.32 9.19
CA PHE A 180 -29.17 1.72 9.68
C PHE A 180 -28.16 0.56 9.71
N TYR A 181 -28.52 -0.60 10.27
CA TYR A 181 -27.63 -1.77 10.31
C TYR A 181 -27.33 -2.30 8.91
N LEU A 182 -28.31 -2.30 8.00
CA LEU A 182 -28.09 -2.68 6.61
C LEU A 182 -27.13 -1.71 5.91
N ALA A 183 -27.29 -0.40 6.10
CA ALA A 183 -26.41 0.61 5.53
C ALA A 183 -24.97 0.47 6.06
N CYS A 184 -24.80 0.33 7.39
CA CYS A 184 -23.50 0.05 8.00
C CYS A 184 -22.90 -1.26 7.48
N GLY A 185 -23.68 -2.33 7.39
CA GLY A 185 -23.24 -3.63 6.89
C GLY A 185 -22.75 -3.57 5.44
N LEU A 186 -23.52 -2.92 4.56
CA LEU A 186 -23.14 -2.69 3.17
C LEU A 186 -21.87 -1.85 3.06
N MET A 187 -21.73 -0.79 3.87
CA MET A 187 -20.54 0.03 3.90
C MET A 187 -19.30 -0.78 4.34
N MET A 188 -19.39 -1.57 5.42
CA MET A 188 -18.26 -2.39 5.89
C MET A 188 -17.88 -3.47 4.88
N LEU A 189 -18.88 -4.09 4.22
CA LEU A 189 -18.63 -5.07 3.17
C LEU A 189 -17.94 -4.43 1.97
N ALA A 190 -18.41 -3.27 1.51
CA ALA A 190 -17.80 -2.53 0.41
C ALA A 190 -16.35 -2.12 0.74
N LEU A 191 -16.09 -1.66 1.97
CA LEU A 191 -14.73 -1.38 2.46
C LEU A 191 -13.87 -2.65 2.44
N SER A 192 -14.38 -3.77 2.94
CA SER A 192 -13.65 -5.05 2.97
C SER A 192 -13.30 -5.57 1.58
N VAL A 193 -14.23 -5.50 0.64
CA VAL A 193 -13.97 -5.90 -0.76
C VAL A 193 -12.93 -4.98 -1.38
N THR A 194 -13.11 -3.66 -1.26
CA THR A 194 -12.21 -2.66 -1.87
C THR A 194 -10.78 -2.78 -1.32
N LEU A 195 -10.63 -2.81 0.00
CA LEU A 195 -9.34 -2.93 0.66
C LEU A 195 -8.72 -4.32 0.47
N GLY A 196 -9.54 -5.37 0.46
CA GLY A 196 -9.11 -6.74 0.18
C GLY A 196 -8.55 -6.91 -1.23
N THR A 197 -9.23 -6.34 -2.25
CA THR A 197 -8.71 -6.33 -3.63
C THR A 197 -7.40 -5.55 -3.72
N LEU A 198 -7.31 -4.38 -3.08
CA LEU A 198 -6.08 -3.60 -3.04
C LEU A 198 -4.94 -4.34 -2.32
N LEU A 199 -5.23 -5.03 -1.22
CA LEU A 199 -4.26 -5.86 -0.50
C LEU A 199 -3.76 -7.00 -1.38
N GLY A 200 -4.67 -7.74 -2.03
CA GLY A 200 -4.32 -8.82 -2.95
C GLY A 200 -3.44 -8.35 -4.11
N TRP A 201 -3.75 -7.16 -4.65
CA TRP A 201 -2.93 -6.52 -5.66
C TRP A 201 -1.50 -6.25 -5.16
N HIS A 202 -1.34 -5.64 -3.98
CA HIS A 202 -0.03 -5.35 -3.44
C HIS A 202 0.74 -6.59 -2.98
N ILE A 203 0.05 -7.66 -2.54
CA ILE A 203 0.67 -8.97 -2.31
C ILE A 203 1.28 -9.48 -3.62
N TYR A 204 0.53 -9.46 -4.73
CA TYR A 204 1.03 -9.86 -6.04
C TYR A 204 2.25 -9.04 -6.48
N LEU A 205 2.22 -7.71 -6.27
CA LEU A 205 3.33 -6.84 -6.61
C LEU A 205 4.59 -7.14 -5.79
N ILE A 206 4.46 -7.36 -4.47
CA ILE A 206 5.60 -7.70 -3.61
C ILE A 206 6.16 -9.07 -3.97
N THR A 207 5.32 -10.07 -4.27
CA THR A 207 5.83 -11.41 -4.61
C THR A 207 6.61 -11.46 -5.91
N HIS A 208 6.37 -10.51 -6.83
CA HIS A 208 7.12 -10.37 -8.10
C HIS A 208 8.11 -9.19 -8.09
N ASN A 209 8.30 -8.53 -6.94
CA ASN A 209 9.14 -7.33 -6.78
C ASN A 209 8.89 -6.24 -7.84
N MET A 210 7.62 -5.99 -8.15
CA MET A 210 7.19 -4.94 -9.07
C MET A 210 6.54 -3.79 -8.31
N THR A 211 6.62 -2.58 -8.86
CA THR A 211 5.68 -1.50 -8.55
C THR A 211 4.48 -1.54 -9.48
N THR A 212 3.41 -0.82 -9.16
CA THR A 212 2.26 -0.66 -10.04
C THR A 212 2.66 -0.10 -11.41
N ILE A 213 3.63 0.83 -11.46
CA ILE A 213 4.15 1.37 -12.74
C ILE A 213 4.88 0.28 -13.52
N GLU A 214 5.77 -0.45 -12.87
CA GLU A 214 6.56 -1.53 -13.48
C GLU A 214 5.69 -2.67 -13.99
N TYR A 215 4.55 -2.95 -13.35
CA TYR A 215 3.57 -3.91 -13.86
C TYR A 215 3.04 -3.50 -15.25
N TYR A 216 2.62 -2.24 -15.42
CA TYR A 216 2.12 -1.76 -16.71
C TYR A 216 3.22 -1.66 -17.78
N GLU A 217 4.42 -1.23 -17.39
CA GLU A 217 5.60 -1.27 -18.27
C GLU A 217 5.93 -2.71 -18.68
N GLY A 218 5.81 -3.65 -17.74
CA GLY A 218 6.02 -5.09 -17.94
C GLY A 218 5.00 -5.74 -18.86
N ILE A 219 3.72 -5.36 -18.79
CA ILE A 219 2.70 -5.83 -19.75
C ILE A 219 3.11 -5.45 -21.18
N ARG A 220 3.54 -4.20 -21.38
CA ARG A 220 3.98 -3.72 -22.70
C ARG A 220 5.24 -4.45 -23.16
N ALA A 221 6.22 -4.62 -22.27
CA ALA A 221 7.45 -5.34 -22.56
C ALA A 221 7.19 -6.81 -22.91
N ALA A 222 6.29 -7.49 -22.19
CA ALA A 222 5.88 -8.86 -22.46
C ALA A 222 5.18 -9.01 -23.82
N TRP A 223 4.31 -8.06 -24.16
CA TRP A 223 3.66 -8.04 -25.46
C TRP A 223 4.66 -7.87 -26.62
N LEU A 224 5.64 -6.97 -26.46
CA LEU A 224 6.72 -6.78 -27.44
C LEU A 224 7.61 -8.03 -27.57
N ALA A 225 8.04 -8.60 -26.44
CA ALA A 225 8.85 -9.82 -26.41
C ALA A 225 8.15 -10.97 -27.15
N LYS A 226 6.86 -11.19 -26.88
CA LYS A 226 6.05 -12.22 -27.55
C LYS A 226 6.00 -12.03 -29.07
N LYS A 227 5.91 -10.79 -29.56
CA LYS A 227 5.96 -10.50 -31.00
C LYS A 227 7.31 -10.82 -31.64
N SER A 228 8.38 -10.70 -30.86
CA SER A 228 9.75 -11.03 -31.27
C SER A 228 10.12 -12.50 -31.02
N GLY A 229 9.17 -13.37 -30.61
CA GLY A 229 9.44 -14.76 -30.28
C GLY A 229 10.22 -14.96 -28.97
N LEU A 230 10.35 -13.92 -28.15
CA LEU A 230 11.06 -13.94 -26.87
C LEU A 230 10.08 -14.03 -25.69
N SER A 231 10.56 -14.52 -24.56
CA SER A 231 9.85 -14.46 -23.28
C SER A 231 10.33 -13.26 -22.47
N TYR A 232 9.40 -12.58 -21.79
CA TYR A 232 9.72 -11.49 -20.88
C TYR A 232 9.74 -12.00 -19.45
N ARG A 233 10.80 -11.65 -18.72
CA ARG A 233 10.90 -11.85 -17.27
C ARG A 233 11.26 -10.52 -16.63
N HIS A 234 10.55 -10.15 -15.57
CA HIS A 234 10.79 -8.89 -14.88
C HIS A 234 12.19 -8.91 -14.23
N PRO A 235 13.08 -7.92 -14.50
CA PRO A 235 14.49 -8.01 -14.08
C PRO A 235 14.74 -8.08 -12.57
N PHE A 236 13.84 -7.50 -11.78
CA PHE A 236 13.93 -7.44 -10.32
C PHE A 236 13.22 -8.62 -9.63
N ASP A 237 12.55 -9.49 -10.39
CA ASP A 237 11.85 -10.67 -9.86
C ASP A 237 12.82 -11.85 -9.68
N ILE A 238 13.41 -11.95 -8.49
CA ILE A 238 14.45 -12.94 -8.17
C ILE A 238 13.82 -14.24 -7.66
N SER A 239 13.07 -14.14 -6.55
CA SER A 239 12.27 -15.24 -5.98
C SER A 239 11.30 -14.68 -4.96
N VAL A 240 10.17 -15.36 -4.72
CA VAL A 240 9.12 -14.87 -3.82
C VAL A 240 9.66 -14.46 -2.44
N TYR A 241 10.47 -15.30 -1.80
CA TYR A 241 11.05 -14.99 -0.48
C TYR A 241 12.01 -13.79 -0.51
N LYS A 242 12.91 -13.73 -1.50
CA LYS A 242 13.85 -12.59 -1.65
C LYS A 242 13.08 -11.31 -1.95
N ASN A 243 12.08 -11.37 -2.81
CA ASN A 243 11.25 -10.23 -3.18
C ASN A 243 10.50 -9.66 -1.97
N ILE A 244 9.89 -10.52 -1.15
CA ILE A 244 9.20 -10.10 0.08
C ILE A 244 10.19 -9.49 1.08
N THR A 245 11.33 -10.13 1.33
CA THR A 245 12.32 -9.66 2.32
C THR A 245 13.02 -8.36 1.89
N LEU A 246 13.17 -8.09 0.60
CA LEU A 246 13.64 -6.80 0.09
C LEU A 246 12.69 -5.64 0.45
N VAL A 247 11.38 -5.91 0.55
CA VAL A 247 10.38 -4.90 0.88
C VAL A 247 10.11 -4.84 2.38
N LEU A 248 9.75 -5.96 3.01
CA LEU A 248 9.31 -6.02 4.40
C LEU A 248 10.46 -6.19 5.41
N GLY A 249 11.63 -6.59 4.94
CA GLY A 249 12.83 -6.81 5.73
C GLY A 249 13.10 -8.29 6.01
N PRO A 250 14.31 -8.64 6.50
CA PRO A 250 14.73 -10.02 6.73
C PRO A 250 14.08 -10.66 7.96
N ASN A 251 13.62 -9.85 8.93
CA ASN A 251 12.99 -10.34 10.15
C ASN A 251 11.46 -10.31 10.00
N THR A 252 10.84 -11.49 9.95
CA THR A 252 9.40 -11.70 9.78
C THR A 252 8.56 -11.06 10.90
N LEU A 253 9.05 -11.06 12.14
CA LEU A 253 8.37 -10.43 13.27
C LEU A 253 8.21 -8.91 13.09
N ARG A 254 9.13 -8.30 12.35
CA ARG A 254 9.12 -6.85 12.06
C ARG A 254 8.34 -6.50 10.80
N TRP A 255 7.79 -7.46 10.06
CA TRP A 255 7.01 -7.17 8.85
C TRP A 255 5.81 -6.29 9.17
N PHE A 256 5.14 -6.61 10.27
CA PHE A 256 3.97 -5.90 10.78
C PHE A 256 4.30 -4.55 11.44
N CYS A 257 5.58 -4.22 11.66
CA CYS A 257 5.97 -2.94 12.23
C CYS A 257 6.21 -1.90 11.11
N PRO A 258 5.36 -0.85 10.97
CA PRO A 258 5.45 0.11 9.86
C PRO A 258 6.70 0.98 9.89
N THR A 259 7.35 1.13 11.05
CA THR A 259 8.56 1.96 11.23
C THR A 259 9.87 1.19 11.00
N SER A 260 9.82 -0.15 10.86
CA SER A 260 11.02 -0.97 10.70
C SER A 260 11.55 -0.88 9.26
N MET A 261 12.43 0.10 9.02
CA MET A 261 13.04 0.38 7.71
C MET A 261 14.57 0.23 7.69
N SER A 262 15.17 -0.34 8.74
CA SER A 262 16.63 -0.43 8.91
C SER A 262 17.35 -1.31 7.88
N HIS A 263 16.61 -2.15 7.14
CA HIS A 263 17.16 -3.00 6.07
C HIS A 263 17.29 -2.26 4.74
N LEU A 264 16.65 -1.10 4.59
CA LEU A 264 16.72 -0.31 3.37
C LEU A 264 18.07 0.41 3.27
N LYS A 265 18.59 0.50 2.04
CA LYS A 265 19.81 1.22 1.69
C LYS A 265 19.45 2.59 1.11
N ASP A 266 20.22 3.11 0.17
CA ASP A 266 19.99 4.40 -0.50
C ASP A 266 18.80 4.43 -1.47
N GLY A 267 18.34 3.27 -1.95
CA GLY A 267 17.25 3.14 -2.91
C GLY A 267 17.63 3.54 -4.34
N VAL A 268 18.93 3.61 -4.66
CA VAL A 268 19.43 3.90 -6.03
C VAL A 268 19.96 2.66 -6.75
N SER A 269 20.12 1.54 -6.02
CA SER A 269 20.53 0.24 -6.55
C SER A 269 19.58 -0.86 -6.07
N PHE A 270 19.31 -1.84 -6.93
CA PHE A 270 18.40 -2.95 -6.63
C PHE A 270 18.98 -4.25 -7.18
N PRO A 271 18.95 -5.34 -6.40
CA PRO A 271 19.39 -6.65 -6.88
C PRO A 271 18.55 -7.09 -8.08
N THR A 272 19.22 -7.74 -9.04
CA THR A 272 18.62 -8.25 -10.26
C THR A 272 18.92 -9.74 -10.44
N LEU A 273 18.24 -10.38 -11.40
CA LEU A 273 18.49 -11.78 -11.73
C LEU A 273 19.94 -12.10 -12.12
N ARG A 274 20.64 -11.15 -12.74
CA ARG A 274 22.05 -11.32 -13.17
C ARG A 274 23.01 -11.40 -11.98
N ASP A 275 22.72 -10.71 -10.88
CA ASP A 275 23.55 -10.73 -9.66
C ASP A 275 23.46 -12.07 -8.91
N SER A 276 22.48 -12.89 -9.27
CA SER A 276 22.26 -14.23 -8.70
C SER A 276 22.65 -15.38 -9.63
N SER A 277 23.24 -15.06 -10.79
CA SER A 277 23.69 -16.02 -11.82
C SER A 277 25.12 -16.49 -11.56
#